data_AF-A0A961WVQ4-F1
#
_entry.id   AF-A0A961WVQ4-F1
#
_cell.length_a   1.000
_cell.length_b   1.000
_cell.length_c   1.000
_cell.angle_alpha   90.00
_cell.angle_beta   90.00
_cell.angle_gamma   90.00
#
_symmetry.space_group_name_H-M   'P 1'
#
loop_
_entity.id
_entity.type
_entity.pdbx_description
1 polymer ?
#
loop_
_entity_poly.entity_id
_entity_poly.type
_entity_poly.pdbx_seq_one_letter_code
_entity_poly.pdbx_strand_id
1 'polypeptide(L)' 'MSLPDKTTAITDAVAAISDGATVMVGGFGVPGTPFTLIRELVRQGTRDLTIIKNDANEKHLGVDHLLA' A
#
# COMPACT_ATOMS: atom_id res chain seq x y z
N MET A 1 -6.20 4.15 -30.77
CA MET A 1 -6.18 5.24 -29.77
C MET A 1 -5.01 5.00 -28.84
N SER A 2 -4.23 6.03 -28.50
CA SER A 2 -3.23 5.93 -27.44
C SER A 2 -3.93 6.00 -26.09
N LEU A 3 -3.51 5.18 -25.13
CA LEU A 3 -3.94 5.33 -23.75
C LEU A 3 -3.29 6.59 -23.14
N PRO A 4 -3.93 7.21 -22.13
CA PRO A 4 -3.30 8.28 -21.37
C PRO A 4 -2.10 7.74 -20.60
N ASP A 5 -1.04 8.54 -20.50
CA ASP A 5 0.06 8.28 -19.58
C ASP A 5 -0.43 8.46 -18.14
N LYS A 6 -0.22 7.43 -17.31
CA LYS A 6 -0.59 7.40 -15.89
C LYS A 6 0.64 7.35 -14.98
N THR A 7 1.83 7.56 -15.54
CA THR A 7 3.08 7.59 -14.78
C THR A 7 3.07 8.78 -13.83
N THR A 8 3.41 8.55 -12.57
CA THR A 8 3.52 9.58 -11.54
C THR A 8 4.57 9.18 -10.51
N ALA A 9 5.01 10.13 -9.70
CA ALA A 9 5.89 9.85 -8.57
C ALA A 9 5.15 9.03 -7.50
N ILE A 10 5.86 8.12 -6.84
CA ILE A 10 5.28 7.26 -5.79
C ILE A 10 4.65 8.08 -4.65
N THR A 11 5.29 9.20 -4.29
CA THR A 11 4.80 10.12 -3.26
C THR A 11 3.40 10.63 -3.61
N ASP A 12 3.20 11.08 -4.86
CA ASP A 12 1.93 11.64 -5.31
C ASP A 12 0.86 10.56 -5.45
N ALA A 13 1.22 9.37 -5.93
CA ALA A 13 0.30 8.24 -6.03
C ALA A 13 -0.25 7.81 -4.66
N VAL A 14 0.63 7.72 -3.67
CA VAL A 14 0.28 7.25 -2.32
C VAL A 14 -0.43 8.33 -1.50
N ALA A 15 -0.11 9.62 -1.72
CA ALA A 15 -0.76 10.74 -1.04
C ALA A 15 -2.27 10.86 -1.31
N ALA A 16 -2.79 10.17 -2.33
CA ALA A 16 -4.22 10.06 -2.58
C ALA A 16 -4.96 9.15 -1.56
N ILE A 17 -4.24 8.41 -0.71
CA ILE A 17 -4.81 7.53 0.32
C ILE A 17 -4.90 8.30 1.63
N SER A 18 -6.11 8.74 1.98
CA SER A 18 -6.38 9.45 3.23
C SER A 18 -6.47 8.53 4.43
N ASP A 19 -6.37 9.11 5.63
CA ASP A 19 -6.71 8.43 6.88
C ASP A 19 -8.13 7.85 6.83
N GLY A 20 -8.33 6.69 7.46
CA GLY A 20 -9.64 6.01 7.46
C GLY A 20 -9.96 5.23 6.18
N ALA A 21 -9.07 5.22 5.17
CA ALA A 21 -9.33 4.55 3.90
C ALA A 21 -9.40 3.02 4.03
N THR A 22 -10.23 2.40 3.20
CA THR A 22 -10.21 0.95 2.97
C THR A 22 -9.35 0.66 1.75
N VAL A 23 -8.26 -0.09 1.93
CA VAL A 23 -7.25 -0.34 0.89
C VAL A 23 -7.11 -1.84 0.66
N MET A 24 -7.33 -2.28 -0.58
CA MET A 24 -7.02 -3.65 -1.00
C MET A 24 -5.58 -3.74 -1.47
N VAL A 25 -4.84 -4.72 -0.96
CA VAL A 25 -3.43 -4.96 -1.26
C VAL A 25 -3.28 -6.33 -1.91
N GLY A 26 -2.63 -6.36 -3.07
CA GLY A 26 -2.32 -7.61 -3.77
C GLY A 26 -1.19 -8.42 -3.10
N GLY A 27 -1.06 -9.68 -3.51
CA GLY A 27 0.00 -10.59 -3.08
C GLY A 27 -0.49 -11.78 -2.24
N PHE A 28 0.32 -12.83 -2.20
CA PHE A 28 0.12 -14.03 -1.37
C PHE A 28 1.44 -14.32 -0.65
N GLY A 29 1.54 -13.96 0.63
CA GLY A 29 2.82 -13.83 1.31
C GLY A 29 3.69 -12.75 0.66
N VAL A 30 4.95 -13.08 0.33
CA VAL A 30 5.90 -12.17 -0.33
C VAL A 30 5.59 -11.97 -1.83
N PRO A 31 5.35 -13.01 -2.65
CA PRO A 31 5.05 -12.85 -4.06
C PRO A 31 3.88 -11.89 -4.35
N GLY A 32 4.12 -10.90 -5.19
CA GLY A 32 3.12 -9.92 -5.62
C GLY A 32 2.77 -8.83 -4.59
N THR A 33 3.35 -8.84 -3.39
CA THR A 33 3.16 -7.77 -2.41
C THR A 33 3.86 -6.48 -2.86
N PRO A 34 3.18 -5.33 -2.93
CA PRO A 34 3.76 -4.07 -3.41
C PRO A 34 4.57 -3.35 -2.32
N PHE A 35 5.70 -3.94 -1.92
CA PHE A 35 6.51 -3.46 -0.79
C PHE A 35 6.88 -1.98 -0.85
N THR A 36 7.22 -1.46 -2.03
CA THR A 36 7.62 -0.06 -2.19
C THR A 36 6.46 0.89 -1.92
N LEU A 37 5.24 0.57 -2.39
CA LEU A 37 4.04 1.38 -2.12
C LEU A 37 3.68 1.35 -0.64
N ILE A 38 3.77 0.18 0.00
CA ILE A 38 3.49 0.04 1.44
C ILE A 38 4.48 0.85 2.27
N ARG A 39 5.78 0.79 1.96
CA ARG A 39 6.80 1.60 2.66
C ARG A 39 6.53 3.09 2.52
N GLU A 40 6.10 3.54 1.35
CA GLU A 40 5.76 4.95 1.15
C GLU A 40 4.52 5.34 1.96
N LEU A 41 3.49 4.48 2.03
CA LEU A 41 2.31 4.72 2.85
C LEU A 41 2.65 4.82 4.35
N VAL A 42 3.52 3.93 4.83
CA VAL A 42 4.07 3.99 6.20
C VAL A 42 4.86 5.29 6.41
N ARG A 43 5.68 5.70 5.44
CA ARG A 43 6.49 6.93 5.52
C ARG A 43 5.62 8.18 5.59
N GLN A 44 4.51 8.22 4.85
CA GLN A 44 3.55 9.32 4.89
C GLN A 44 2.72 9.33 6.18
N GLY A 45 2.65 8.19 6.88
CA GLY A 45 2.08 8.10 8.21
C GLY A 45 0.56 8.05 8.23
N THR A 46 -0.08 7.63 7.15
CA THR A 46 -1.53 7.43 7.04
C THR A 46 -2.01 6.44 8.11
N ARG A 47 -3.15 6.74 8.74
CA ARG A 47 -3.67 6.00 9.90
C ARG A 47 -5.09 5.52 9.69
N ASP A 48 -5.55 4.70 10.65
CA ASP A 48 -6.93 4.20 10.74
C ASP A 48 -7.40 3.46 9.49
N LEU A 49 -6.47 2.79 8.81
CA LEU A 49 -6.73 2.07 7.57
C LEU A 49 -7.45 0.75 7.82
N THR A 50 -8.37 0.40 6.93
CA THR A 50 -8.87 -0.97 6.79
C THR A 50 -8.14 -1.65 5.64
N ILE A 51 -7.32 -2.66 5.94
CA ILE A 51 -6.53 -3.38 4.92
C ILE A 51 -7.24 -4.68 4.53
N ILE A 52 -7.42 -4.89 3.22
CA ILE A 52 -7.90 -6.15 2.64
C ILE A 52 -6.73 -6.83 1.94
N LYS A 53 -6.24 -7.94 2.50
CA LYS A 53 -5.17 -8.76 1.91
C LYS A 53 -5.38 -10.23 2.28
N ASN A 54 -4.85 -11.14 1.48
CA ASN A 54 -4.89 -12.58 1.73
C ASN A 54 -4.26 -12.99 3.08
N ASP A 55 -3.18 -12.31 3.47
CA ASP A 55 -2.40 -12.58 4.68
C ASP A 55 -1.70 -11.29 5.14
N ALA A 56 -1.33 -11.20 6.42
CA ALA A 56 -0.71 -10.02 7.00
C ALA A 56 0.81 -9.88 6.73
N ASN A 57 1.40 -10.72 5.88
CA ASN A 57 2.85 -10.93 5.80
C ASN A 57 3.46 -11.40 7.14
N GLU A 58 4.76 -11.74 7.12
CA GLU A 58 5.53 -12.01 8.33
C GLU A 58 5.80 -10.71 9.12
N LYS A 59 6.11 -10.88 10.41
CA LYS A 59 6.45 -9.76 11.30
C LYS A 59 7.57 -8.90 10.71
N HIS A 60 7.39 -7.58 10.77
CA HIS A 60 8.26 -6.54 10.22
C HIS A 60 8.39 -6.55 8.70
N LEU A 61 7.38 -7.03 7.99
CA LEU A 61 7.37 -7.09 6.53
C LEU A 61 6.02 -6.66 5.94
N GLY A 62 6.07 -5.94 4.81
CA GLY A 62 4.86 -5.66 4.02
C GLY A 62 3.78 -4.96 4.83
N VAL A 63 2.56 -5.50 4.82
CA VAL A 63 1.43 -4.87 5.52
C VAL A 63 1.53 -4.92 7.04
N ASP A 64 2.39 -5.77 7.63
CA ASP A 64 2.64 -5.77 9.07
C ASP A 64 3.07 -4.39 9.58
N HIS A 65 3.80 -3.60 8.76
CA HIS A 65 4.17 -2.23 9.11
C HIS A 65 2.98 -1.26 9.29
N LEU A 66 1.81 -1.61 8.75
CA LEU A 66 0.59 -0.82 8.83
C LEU A 66 -0.34 -1.32 9.96
N LEU A 67 -0.03 -2.47 10.55
CA LEU A 67 -0.79 -3.08 11.62
C LEU A 67 -0.13 -2.70 12.96
N ALA A 68 -0.93 -2.22 13.90
CA ALA A 68 -0.50 -1.93 15.27
C ALA A 68 -0.51 -3.19 16.13
#